data_AF-A0A195C305-F1
#
_entry.id   AF-A0A195C305-F1
#
_cell.length_a   1.000
_cell.length_b   1.000
_cell.length_c   1.000
_cell.angle_alpha   90.00
_cell.angle_beta   90.00
_cell.angle_gamma   90.00
#
_symmetry.space_group_name_H-M   'P 1'
#
loop_
_entity.id
_entity.type
_entity.pdbx_description
1 polymer ?
#
loop_
_entity_poly.entity_id
_entity_poly.type
_entity_poly.pdbx_seq_one_letter_code
_entity_poly.pdbx_strand_id
1 'polypeptide(L)'
;MSNMYDMRTVHMQKPRIQVDFVATTNPTKMNIIVSIIPAIVRNVMDFTLLMAGISLNACLSLFIVLNSTMHTSTNCYIVGLVLSNFVILLEPLERVLSWIFGIHLEMNLDYVFLMSFSTSVLTIILLNIETYVVVCQKRSHLLKPLLKISTAVKGILFIWAMCLMATAIELHLYDHFVKEITYDIYVSSTIMFVIFPCFIFVLLDYFILYDLIMLKSKTGMWSSKDMERFIFLEMQLSSDYIERYLGKLDMLQESKLVQLRHSIEELRGSSVPGYATLLRFLRATEFSVEKAREMLTQSLHWRKKHQIDKLLEEYEMPQVVKDYFPGGWHHFDKDENTRKKFIFYCGTDYQEQGPGGLSEYINQEFIPDFLGGSSEVRDNKHY
;
A
#
# COMPACT_ATOMS: atom_id res chain seq x y z
N MET A 1 36.52 34.85 63.09
CA MET A 1 35.14 34.43 63.43
C MET A 1 34.22 35.28 62.56
N SER A 2 34.02 34.89 61.29
CA SER A 2 32.92 34.04 60.76
C SER A 2 31.61 34.87 60.62
N ASN A 3 30.84 34.93 59.54
CA ASN A 3 30.81 34.31 58.21
C ASN A 3 29.72 35.05 57.40
N MET A 4 29.89 35.33 56.10
CA MET A 4 28.77 35.28 55.15
C MET A 4 29.28 35.17 53.70
N TYR A 5 29.45 33.91 53.29
CA TYR A 5 29.37 33.33 51.94
C TYR A 5 29.87 34.15 50.74
N ASP A 6 31.13 33.88 50.43
CA ASP A 6 31.77 34.09 49.13
C ASP A 6 31.21 33.08 48.11
N MET A 7 30.42 33.55 47.14
CA MET A 7 29.86 32.74 46.05
C MET A 7 30.65 32.98 44.76
N ARG A 8 31.98 32.95 44.83
CA ARG A 8 32.86 33.25 43.69
C ARG A 8 33.93 32.18 43.41
N THR A 9 33.64 30.88 43.51
CA THR A 9 34.55 29.84 42.96
C THR A 9 33.85 28.49 42.74
N VAL A 10 32.99 28.35 41.72
CA VAL A 10 32.85 27.07 40.98
C VAL A 10 32.44 27.39 39.53
N HIS A 11 33.32 28.03 38.76
CA HIS A 11 33.26 27.85 37.31
C HIS A 11 34.01 26.56 37.00
N MET A 12 33.24 25.47 36.92
CA MET A 12 33.69 24.20 36.37
C MET A 12 34.14 24.49 34.93
N GLN A 13 35.44 24.51 34.72
CA GLN A 13 36.07 24.61 33.42
C GLN A 13 35.81 23.30 32.67
N LYS A 14 34.65 23.20 32.02
CA LYS A 14 34.43 22.21 30.97
C LYS A 14 35.43 22.52 29.85
N PRO A 15 36.20 21.54 29.35
CA PRO A 15 37.05 21.78 28.19
C PRO A 15 36.10 22.14 27.04
N ARG A 16 36.19 23.39 26.59
CA ARG A 16 35.56 23.84 25.36
C ARG A 16 36.32 23.11 24.27
N ILE A 17 35.78 21.96 23.84
CA ILE A 17 36.20 21.32 22.60
C ILE A 17 35.93 22.37 21.54
N GLN A 18 36.98 23.04 21.10
CA GLN A 18 36.96 23.89 19.94
C GLN A 18 36.83 22.94 18.75
N VAL A 19 35.57 22.59 18.45
CA VAL A 19 35.23 22.01 17.16
C VAL A 19 35.32 23.18 16.21
N ASP A 20 36.43 23.29 15.49
CA ASP A 20 36.54 24.20 14.36
C ASP A 20 35.45 23.80 13.35
N PHE A 21 34.30 24.46 13.45
CA PHE A 21 33.27 24.42 12.45
C PHE A 21 33.88 25.06 11.20
N VAL A 22 34.30 24.23 10.25
CA VAL A 22 34.45 24.66 8.86
C VAL A 22 33.03 24.90 8.34
N ALA A 23 32.45 26.04 8.74
CA ALA A 23 31.28 26.60 8.11
C ALA A 23 31.73 27.00 6.70
N THR A 24 31.38 26.18 5.71
CA THR A 24 31.55 26.57 4.31
C THR A 24 30.68 27.81 4.10
N THR A 25 31.29 28.91 3.68
CA THR A 25 30.68 30.25 3.55
C THR A 25 29.73 30.39 2.37
N ASN A 26 29.26 29.29 1.78
CA ASN A 26 28.31 29.34 0.68
C ASN A 26 26.89 29.31 1.25
N PRO A 27 26.19 30.46 1.31
CA PRO A 27 24.89 30.54 1.96
C PRO A 27 23.87 29.62 1.29
N THR A 28 24.06 29.24 0.02
CA THR A 28 23.08 28.48 -0.78
C THR A 28 23.18 26.96 -0.66
N LYS A 29 24.08 26.42 0.18
CA LYS A 29 24.23 24.98 0.39
C LYS A 29 23.30 24.50 1.51
N MET A 30 22.22 23.80 1.16
CA MET A 30 21.18 23.34 2.09
C MET A 30 21.69 22.21 3.01
N ASN A 31 22.66 21.41 2.56
CA ASN A 31 23.14 20.25 3.32
C ASN A 31 24.43 20.54 4.11
N ILE A 32 24.29 20.92 5.38
CA ILE A 32 25.36 20.79 6.39
C ILE A 32 25.05 19.58 7.27
N ILE A 33 25.04 18.38 6.66
CA ILE A 33 24.92 17.14 7.41
C ILE A 33 26.32 16.75 7.91
N VAL A 34 26.50 16.72 9.23
CA VAL A 34 27.68 16.08 9.84
C VAL A 34 27.62 14.61 9.47
N SER A 35 28.42 14.22 8.50
CA SER A 35 28.39 12.85 8.00
C SER A 35 28.94 11.89 9.05
N ILE A 36 28.04 11.07 9.57
CA ILE A 36 28.36 9.91 10.40
C ILE A 36 29.16 8.87 9.57
N ILE A 37 29.04 8.91 8.25
CA ILE A 37 29.70 8.00 7.32
C ILE A 37 31.14 8.47 7.04
N PRO A 38 32.15 7.58 7.15
CA PRO A 38 33.53 7.89 6.80
C PRO A 38 33.68 8.38 5.35
N ALA A 39 34.58 9.33 5.10
CA ALA A 39 34.77 9.95 3.78
C ALA A 39 35.04 8.92 2.66
N ILE A 40 35.88 7.92 2.94
CA ILE A 40 36.21 6.85 1.98
C ILE A 40 34.95 6.05 1.59
N VAL A 41 34.10 5.72 2.57
CA VAL A 41 32.86 4.97 2.32
C VAL A 41 31.91 5.79 1.46
N ARG A 42 31.77 7.10 1.75
CA ARG A 42 30.96 8.00 0.92
C ARG A 42 31.44 8.08 -0.52
N ASN A 43 32.75 8.22 -0.74
CA ASN A 43 33.31 8.30 -2.08
C ASN A 43 33.07 7.00 -2.87
N VAL A 44 33.19 5.84 -2.21
CA VAL A 44 32.85 4.56 -2.82
C VAL A 44 31.36 4.48 -3.15
N MET A 45 30.48 4.95 -2.26
CA MET A 45 29.03 5.01 -2.52
C MET A 45 28.69 5.93 -3.70
N ASP A 46 29.26 7.13 -3.75
CA ASP A 46 29.04 8.10 -4.83
C ASP A 46 29.55 7.53 -6.17
N PHE A 47 30.70 6.85 -6.16
CA PHE A 47 31.23 6.15 -7.34
C PHE A 47 30.33 5.00 -7.81
N THR A 48 29.88 4.14 -6.89
CA THR A 48 29.01 3.01 -7.25
C THR A 48 27.65 3.49 -7.75
N LEU A 49 27.06 4.50 -7.10
CA LEU A 49 25.81 5.15 -7.51
C LEU A 49 25.95 5.76 -8.91
N LEU A 50 27.06 6.46 -9.18
CA LEU A 50 27.33 7.08 -10.48
C LEU A 50 27.44 6.02 -11.59
N MET A 51 28.24 4.97 -11.38
CA MET A 51 28.46 3.93 -12.39
C MET A 51 27.19 3.11 -12.64
N ALA A 52 26.49 2.70 -11.58
CA ALA A 52 25.22 1.98 -11.71
C ALA A 52 24.15 2.86 -12.36
N GLY A 53 24.04 4.13 -11.92
CA GLY A 53 23.08 5.10 -12.43
C GLY A 53 23.29 5.39 -13.92
N ILE A 54 24.52 5.67 -14.35
CA ILE A 54 24.81 5.93 -15.77
C ILE A 54 24.52 4.68 -16.61
N SER A 55 25.03 3.52 -16.18
CA SER A 55 24.89 2.28 -16.97
C SER A 55 23.43 1.83 -17.12
N LEU A 56 22.65 1.82 -16.03
CA LEU A 56 21.25 1.40 -16.05
C LEU A 56 20.38 2.36 -16.88
N ASN A 57 20.52 3.68 -16.67
CA ASN A 57 19.74 4.68 -17.39
C ASN A 57 20.14 4.75 -18.88
N ALA A 58 21.43 4.63 -19.21
CA ALA A 58 21.89 4.58 -20.59
C ALA A 58 21.41 3.33 -21.31
N CYS A 59 21.47 2.16 -20.66
CA CYS A 59 20.95 0.91 -21.21
C CYS A 59 19.44 1.01 -21.49
N LEU A 60 18.66 1.54 -20.54
CA LEU A 60 17.21 1.72 -20.70
C LEU A 60 16.87 2.69 -21.84
N SER A 61 17.54 3.85 -21.89
CA SER A 61 17.34 4.83 -22.96
C SER A 61 17.69 4.25 -24.33
N LEU A 62 18.85 3.58 -24.43
CA LEU A 62 19.30 2.95 -25.67
C LEU A 62 18.30 1.87 -26.12
N PHE A 63 17.80 1.04 -25.20
CA PHE A 63 16.83 0.01 -25.50
C PHE A 63 15.51 0.58 -26.04
N ILE A 64 15.04 1.71 -25.50
CA ILE A 64 13.80 2.36 -25.99
C ILE A 64 14.03 3.04 -27.34
N VAL A 65 15.14 3.78 -27.50
CA VAL A 65 15.42 4.56 -28.72
C VAL A 65 15.67 3.64 -29.93
N LEU A 66 16.45 2.57 -29.75
CA LEU A 66 16.80 1.65 -30.83
C LEU A 66 15.63 0.78 -31.31
N ASN A 67 14.62 0.56 -30.47
CA ASN A 67 13.46 -0.28 -30.80
C ASN A 67 12.26 0.57 -31.18
N SER A 68 11.98 0.72 -32.48
CA SER A 68 10.85 1.53 -32.97
C SER A 68 9.48 1.08 -32.46
N THR A 69 9.33 -0.21 -32.13
CA THR A 69 8.10 -0.77 -31.52
C THR A 69 7.85 -0.25 -30.11
N MET A 70 8.88 0.27 -29.45
CA MET A 70 8.81 0.85 -28.11
C MET A 70 8.51 2.36 -28.14
N HIS A 71 8.28 2.96 -29.30
CA HIS A 71 7.95 4.38 -29.40
C HIS A 71 6.47 4.61 -29.05
N THR A 72 6.18 4.61 -27.74
CA THR A 72 4.84 4.83 -27.16
C THR A 72 4.85 6.05 -26.24
N SER A 73 3.65 6.56 -25.92
CA SER A 73 3.49 7.66 -24.94
C SER A 73 4.06 7.29 -23.56
N THR A 74 3.76 6.11 -23.06
CA THR A 74 4.31 5.58 -21.81
C THR A 74 5.83 5.53 -21.81
N ASN A 75 6.44 5.01 -22.88
CA ASN A 75 7.89 4.94 -22.98
C ASN A 75 8.53 6.34 -23.16
N CYS A 76 7.79 7.33 -23.68
CA CYS A 76 8.23 8.73 -23.70
C CYS A 76 8.36 9.30 -22.28
N TYR A 77 7.42 9.01 -21.38
CA TYR A 77 7.54 9.40 -19.96
C TYR A 77 8.71 8.68 -19.27
N ILE A 78 8.95 7.40 -19.59
CA ILE A 78 10.12 6.65 -19.08
C ILE A 78 11.42 7.31 -19.55
N VAL A 79 11.52 7.74 -20.81
CA VAL A 79 12.68 8.51 -21.30
C VAL A 79 12.81 9.85 -20.54
N GLY A 80 11.70 10.52 -20.24
CA GLY A 80 11.67 11.70 -19.36
C GLY A 80 12.24 11.43 -17.96
N LEU A 81 11.91 10.28 -17.36
CA LEU A 81 12.48 9.83 -16.08
C LEU A 81 13.99 9.56 -16.18
N VAL A 82 14.42 8.92 -17.27
CA VAL A 82 15.85 8.68 -17.52
C VAL A 82 16.64 10.00 -17.60
N LEU A 83 16.09 11.03 -18.28
CA LEU A 83 16.71 12.34 -18.35
C LEU A 83 16.85 13.00 -16.97
N SER A 84 15.81 12.95 -16.15
CA SER A 84 15.88 13.43 -14.77
C SER A 84 16.91 12.63 -13.95
N ASN A 85 16.93 11.32 -14.07
CA ASN A 85 17.91 10.49 -13.37
C ASN A 85 19.36 10.85 -13.75
N PHE A 86 19.64 11.20 -15.01
CA PHE A 86 20.97 11.70 -15.38
C PHE A 86 21.31 13.04 -14.72
N VAL A 87 20.34 13.93 -14.54
CA VAL A 87 20.55 15.22 -13.85
C VAL A 87 20.79 15.01 -12.35
N ILE A 88 20.10 14.08 -11.69
CA ILE A 88 20.37 13.69 -10.29
C ILE A 88 21.82 13.22 -10.11
N LEU A 89 22.38 12.53 -11.11
CA LEU A 89 23.75 12.00 -11.05
C LEU A 89 24.85 13.07 -11.19
N LEU A 90 24.50 14.33 -11.47
CA LEU A 90 25.49 15.42 -11.53
C LEU A 90 26.18 15.66 -10.18
N GLU A 91 25.49 15.46 -9.06
CA GLU A 91 26.12 15.61 -7.74
C GLU A 91 27.13 14.51 -7.41
N PRO A 92 26.77 13.21 -7.51
CA PRO A 92 27.75 12.13 -7.42
C PRO A 92 28.92 12.30 -8.42
N LEU A 93 28.64 12.79 -9.63
CA LEU A 93 29.68 13.07 -10.63
C LEU A 93 30.68 14.12 -10.14
N GLU A 94 30.22 15.26 -9.63
CA GLU A 94 31.12 16.28 -9.07
C GLU A 94 31.97 15.72 -7.93
N ARG A 95 31.34 14.96 -7.01
CA ARG A 95 32.06 14.36 -5.86
C ARG A 95 33.12 13.36 -6.31
N VAL A 96 32.82 12.54 -7.31
CA VAL A 96 33.78 11.58 -7.89
C VAL A 96 34.91 12.31 -8.64
N LEU A 97 34.60 13.36 -9.41
CA LEU A 97 35.60 14.17 -10.10
C LEU A 97 36.55 14.86 -9.11
N SER A 98 36.01 15.38 -8.01
CA SER A 98 36.80 15.95 -6.92
C SER A 98 37.68 14.91 -6.25
N TRP A 99 37.14 13.73 -5.95
CA TRP A 99 37.90 12.65 -5.30
C TRP A 99 39.03 12.09 -6.17
N ILE A 100 38.79 11.87 -7.47
CA ILE A 100 39.75 11.21 -8.37
C ILE A 100 40.73 12.21 -8.98
N PHE A 101 40.25 13.40 -9.37
CA PHE A 101 41.03 14.35 -10.17
C PHE A 101 41.29 15.68 -9.45
N GLY A 102 40.73 15.90 -8.26
CA GLY A 102 40.84 17.18 -7.57
C GLY A 102 40.10 18.33 -8.27
N ILE A 103 39.15 18.02 -9.16
CA ILE A 103 38.39 19.02 -9.92
C ILE A 103 37.14 19.38 -9.09
N HIS A 104 37.00 20.66 -8.76
CA HIS A 104 35.82 21.21 -8.10
C HIS A 104 35.00 22.00 -9.12
N LEU A 105 33.71 21.68 -9.23
CA LEU A 105 32.76 22.44 -10.03
C LEU A 105 32.08 23.46 -9.10
N GLU A 106 31.96 24.71 -9.52
CA GLU A 106 31.25 25.74 -8.73
C GLU A 106 29.74 25.72 -9.04
N MET A 107 29.11 24.54 -9.00
CA MET A 107 27.67 24.42 -9.22
C MET A 107 26.92 24.24 -7.90
N ASN A 108 25.81 24.94 -7.73
CA ASN A 108 24.88 24.63 -6.65
C ASN A 108 24.01 23.44 -7.05
N LEU A 109 24.45 22.26 -6.63
CA LEU A 109 23.80 21.00 -6.97
C LEU A 109 22.59 20.67 -6.08
N ASP A 110 22.44 21.30 -4.92
CA ASP A 110 21.34 20.99 -4.00
C ASP A 110 19.98 21.33 -4.65
N TYR A 111 19.90 22.48 -5.33
CA TYR A 111 18.69 22.89 -6.06
C TYR A 111 18.50 22.13 -7.37
N VAL A 112 19.59 21.71 -8.04
CA VAL A 112 19.53 20.84 -9.22
C VAL A 112 18.98 19.48 -8.85
N PHE A 113 19.41 18.93 -7.71
CA PHE A 113 18.87 17.69 -7.15
C PHE A 113 17.38 17.84 -6.83
N LEU A 114 17.00 18.90 -6.10
CA LEU A 114 15.60 19.16 -5.73
C LEU A 114 14.70 19.29 -6.96
N MET A 115 15.12 20.10 -7.94
CA MET A 115 14.47 20.27 -9.24
C MET A 115 14.25 18.92 -9.92
N SER A 116 15.31 18.13 -10.06
CA SER A 116 15.25 16.85 -10.76
C SER A 116 14.38 15.84 -10.02
N PHE A 117 14.51 15.74 -8.70
CA PHE A 117 13.67 14.90 -7.86
C PHE A 117 12.18 15.23 -8.08
N SER A 118 11.80 16.51 -8.03
CA SER A 118 10.42 16.94 -8.25
C SER A 118 9.93 16.63 -9.67
N THR A 119 10.76 16.80 -10.70
CA THR A 119 10.36 16.41 -12.07
C THR A 119 10.13 14.90 -12.21
N SER A 120 10.93 14.07 -11.54
CA SER A 120 10.74 12.61 -11.53
C SER A 120 9.42 12.22 -10.89
N VAL A 121 9.13 12.77 -9.70
CA VAL A 121 7.89 12.48 -8.97
C VAL A 121 6.66 12.87 -9.78
N LEU A 122 6.63 14.06 -10.37
CA LEU A 122 5.49 14.50 -11.20
C LEU A 122 5.36 13.68 -12.50
N THR A 123 6.48 13.21 -13.07
CA THR A 123 6.46 12.34 -14.25
C THR A 123 5.90 10.95 -13.91
N ILE A 124 6.21 10.40 -12.73
CA ILE A 124 5.60 9.16 -12.21
C ILE A 124 4.09 9.34 -12.04
N ILE A 125 3.64 10.49 -11.51
CA ILE A 125 2.21 10.78 -11.40
C ILE A 125 1.54 10.79 -12.78
N LEU A 126 2.14 11.37 -13.82
CA LEU A 126 1.60 11.30 -15.17
C LEU A 126 1.52 9.87 -15.72
N LEU A 127 2.52 9.03 -15.43
CA LEU A 127 2.49 7.60 -15.77
C LEU A 127 1.34 6.86 -15.08
N ASN A 128 1.08 7.16 -13.80
CA ASN A 128 -0.04 6.57 -13.06
C ASN A 128 -1.39 7.06 -13.62
N ILE A 129 -1.51 8.34 -13.98
CA ILE A 129 -2.71 8.87 -14.63
C ILE A 129 -2.95 8.20 -15.99
N GLU A 130 -1.91 8.06 -16.82
CA GLU A 130 -2.01 7.36 -18.11
C GLU A 130 -2.47 5.91 -17.90
N THR A 131 -1.87 5.21 -16.94
CA THR A 131 -2.21 3.83 -16.56
C THR A 131 -3.67 3.73 -16.11
N TYR A 132 -4.11 4.62 -15.22
CA TYR A 132 -5.51 4.70 -14.78
C TYR A 132 -6.46 4.87 -15.96
N VAL A 133 -6.16 5.79 -16.88
CA VAL A 133 -7.03 6.06 -18.03
C VAL A 133 -7.10 4.86 -18.97
N VAL A 134 -5.97 4.19 -19.22
CA VAL A 134 -5.90 3.00 -20.09
C VAL A 134 -6.64 1.81 -19.48
N VAL A 135 -6.53 1.61 -18.16
CA VAL A 135 -7.11 0.46 -17.46
C VAL A 135 -8.60 0.68 -17.20
N CYS A 136 -8.95 1.79 -16.54
CA CYS A 136 -10.29 2.04 -15.99
C CYS A 136 -11.21 2.84 -16.94
N GLN A 137 -10.64 3.73 -17.75
CA GLN A 137 -11.40 4.69 -18.57
C GLN A 137 -11.33 4.39 -20.07
N LYS A 138 -11.43 3.11 -20.46
CA LYS A 138 -11.31 2.64 -21.86
C LYS A 138 -12.25 3.31 -22.87
N ARG A 139 -13.38 3.88 -22.41
CA ARG A 139 -14.37 4.57 -23.25
C ARG A 139 -14.32 6.10 -23.14
N SER A 140 -13.42 6.65 -22.33
CA SER A 140 -13.31 8.09 -22.14
C SER A 140 -12.76 8.77 -23.39
N HIS A 141 -13.29 9.96 -23.69
CA HIS A 141 -12.81 10.81 -24.76
C HIS A 141 -11.33 11.24 -24.56
N LEU A 142 -10.82 11.12 -23.32
CA LEU A 142 -9.44 11.47 -22.95
C LEU A 142 -8.40 10.42 -23.36
N LEU A 143 -8.80 9.18 -23.65
CA LEU A 143 -7.87 8.08 -23.94
C LEU A 143 -6.99 8.35 -25.18
N LYS A 144 -7.63 8.70 -26.31
CA LYS A 144 -6.94 8.95 -27.58
C LYS A 144 -5.95 10.12 -27.53
N PRO A 145 -6.28 11.30 -26.95
CA PRO A 145 -5.33 12.39 -26.85
C PRO A 145 -4.18 12.10 -25.86
N LEU A 146 -4.43 11.38 -24.77
CA LEU A 146 -3.39 11.05 -23.77
C LEU A 146 -2.35 10.07 -24.29
N LEU A 147 -2.75 9.09 -25.10
CA LEU A 147 -1.83 8.10 -25.68
C LEU A 147 -0.94 8.64 -26.82
N LYS A 148 -1.08 9.92 -27.20
CA LYS A 148 -0.21 10.52 -28.21
C LYS A 148 1.14 10.90 -27.62
N ILE A 149 2.22 10.48 -28.27
CA ILE A 149 3.59 10.89 -27.94
C ILE A 149 3.73 12.42 -27.87
N SER A 150 3.08 13.16 -28.78
CA SER A 150 3.10 14.63 -28.76
C SER A 150 2.52 15.22 -27.47
N THR A 151 1.55 14.55 -26.87
CA THR A 151 0.93 14.97 -25.60
C THR A 151 1.88 14.65 -24.45
N ALA A 152 2.50 13.46 -24.46
CA ALA A 152 3.50 13.09 -23.48
C ALA A 152 4.69 14.05 -23.45
N VAL A 153 5.26 14.37 -24.62
CA VAL A 153 6.36 15.35 -24.74
C VAL A 153 5.95 16.71 -24.18
N LYS A 154 4.75 17.20 -24.50
CA LYS A 154 4.23 18.47 -23.95
C LYS A 154 4.06 18.41 -22.43
N GLY A 155 3.56 17.29 -21.89
CA GLY A 155 3.43 17.08 -20.45
C GLY A 155 4.77 17.09 -19.73
N ILE A 156 5.77 16.39 -20.27
CA ILE A 156 7.14 16.38 -19.72
C ILE A 156 7.72 17.80 -19.75
N LEU A 157 7.68 18.48 -20.90
CA LEU A 157 8.20 19.85 -21.01
C LEU A 157 7.51 20.82 -20.04
N PHE A 158 6.19 20.68 -19.87
CA PHE A 158 5.43 21.47 -18.91
C PHE A 158 5.88 21.21 -17.46
N ILE A 159 6.07 19.95 -17.07
CA ILE A 159 6.60 19.59 -15.74
C ILE A 159 7.96 20.21 -15.51
N TRP A 160 8.88 20.06 -16.47
CA TRP A 160 10.22 20.64 -16.38
C TRP A 160 10.18 22.17 -16.25
N ALA A 161 9.35 22.85 -17.04
CA ALA A 161 9.20 24.30 -16.94
C ALA A 161 8.64 24.70 -15.56
N MET A 162 7.61 24.01 -15.07
CA MET A 162 6.98 24.29 -13.78
C MET A 162 7.94 24.08 -12.61
N CYS A 163 8.64 22.94 -12.56
CA CYS A 163 9.61 22.67 -11.50
C CYS A 163 10.79 23.66 -11.55
N LEU A 164 11.25 24.05 -12.76
CA LEU A 164 12.36 24.99 -12.91
C LEU A 164 11.97 26.36 -12.38
N MET A 165 10.75 26.82 -12.70
CA MET A 165 10.23 28.09 -12.18
C MET A 165 10.06 28.03 -10.66
N ALA A 166 9.49 26.95 -10.13
CA ALA A 166 9.27 26.81 -8.69
C ALA A 166 10.60 26.81 -7.90
N THR A 167 11.60 26.07 -8.37
CA THR A 167 12.94 26.04 -7.75
C THR A 167 13.69 27.35 -7.92
N ALA A 168 13.55 28.06 -9.04
CA ALA A 168 14.12 29.40 -9.21
C ALA A 168 13.50 30.43 -8.25
N ILE A 169 12.19 30.37 -8.05
CA ILE A 169 11.48 31.22 -7.08
C ILE A 169 11.96 30.89 -5.66
N GLU A 170 12.07 29.61 -5.33
CA GLU A 170 12.57 29.15 -4.03
C GLU A 170 14.01 29.61 -3.76
N LEU A 171 14.89 29.48 -4.76
CA LEU A 171 16.28 29.95 -4.67
C LEU A 171 16.35 31.47 -4.46
N HIS A 172 15.52 32.23 -5.17
CA HIS A 172 15.46 33.69 -5.02
C HIS A 172 14.92 34.11 -3.64
N LEU A 173 13.87 33.45 -3.15
CA LEU A 173 13.35 33.66 -1.80
C LEU A 173 14.38 33.32 -0.74
N TYR A 174 15.11 32.22 -0.95
CA TYR A 174 16.16 31.80 -0.07
C TYR A 174 17.25 32.88 0.00
N ASP A 175 17.87 33.25 -1.13
CA ASP A 175 18.98 34.22 -1.17
C ASP A 175 18.63 35.57 -0.50
N HIS A 176 17.41 36.05 -0.67
CA HIS A 176 16.99 37.35 -0.15
C HIS A 176 16.52 37.32 1.32
N PHE A 177 15.94 36.21 1.79
CA PHE A 177 15.25 36.14 3.09
C PHE A 177 15.73 35.01 4.02
N VAL A 178 16.93 34.44 3.80
CA VAL A 178 17.48 33.29 4.57
C VAL A 178 17.21 33.36 6.07
N LYS A 179 17.40 34.51 6.72
CA LYS A 179 17.32 34.58 8.19
C LYS A 179 15.90 34.59 8.76
N GLU A 180 14.90 34.97 7.97
CA GLU A 180 13.54 35.21 8.46
C GLU A 180 12.56 34.09 8.06
N ILE A 181 12.70 33.51 6.86
CA ILE A 181 11.68 32.60 6.31
C ILE A 181 12.21 31.20 5.94
N THR A 182 13.45 30.85 6.26
CA THR A 182 14.04 29.56 5.87
C THR A 182 13.22 28.36 6.34
N TYR A 183 12.69 28.39 7.56
CA TYR A 183 11.85 27.30 8.07
C TYR A 183 10.56 27.15 7.24
N ASP A 184 9.90 28.27 6.92
CA ASP A 184 8.67 28.27 6.14
C ASP A 184 8.91 27.81 4.69
N ILE A 185 10.06 28.18 4.10
CA ILE A 185 10.49 27.66 2.79
C ILE A 185 10.61 26.13 2.84
N TYR A 186 11.36 25.58 3.81
CA TYR A 186 11.54 24.12 3.90
C TYR A 186 10.22 23.36 4.12
N VAL A 187 9.33 23.89 4.97
CA VAL A 187 8.02 23.29 5.22
C VAL A 187 7.16 23.34 3.95
N SER A 188 7.09 24.50 3.29
CA SER A 188 6.35 24.67 2.04
C SER A 188 6.85 23.73 0.94
N SER A 189 8.16 23.66 0.73
CA SER A 189 8.79 22.80 -0.26
C SER A 189 8.55 21.31 0.02
N THR A 190 8.62 20.89 1.29
CA THR A 190 8.30 19.52 1.70
C THR A 190 6.83 19.19 1.41
N ILE A 191 5.92 20.10 1.73
CA ILE A 191 4.49 19.91 1.46
C ILE A 191 4.25 19.81 -0.05
N MET A 192 4.80 20.74 -0.84
CA MET A 192 4.53 20.86 -2.26
C MET A 192 5.19 19.76 -3.11
N PHE A 193 6.41 19.35 -2.78
CA PHE A 193 7.19 18.41 -3.60
C PHE A 193 7.22 16.98 -3.06
N VAL A 194 6.85 16.75 -1.80
CA VAL A 194 6.83 15.40 -1.21
C VAL A 194 5.42 15.00 -0.80
N ILE A 195 4.78 15.75 0.11
CA ILE A 195 3.51 15.32 0.71
C ILE A 195 2.37 15.32 -0.31
N PHE A 196 2.20 16.41 -1.05
CA PHE A 196 1.11 16.54 -2.03
C PHE A 196 1.24 15.55 -3.20
N PRO A 197 2.43 15.35 -3.80
CA PRO A 197 2.60 14.32 -4.83
C PRO A 197 2.38 12.91 -4.31
N CYS A 198 2.88 12.56 -3.10
CA CYS A 198 2.62 11.26 -2.48
C CYS A 198 1.12 11.04 -2.23
N PHE A 199 0.41 12.07 -1.80
CA PHE A 199 -1.04 12.01 -1.64
C PHE A 199 -1.76 11.72 -2.96
N ILE A 200 -1.39 12.40 -4.06
CA ILE A 200 -1.95 12.13 -5.39
C ILE A 200 -1.67 10.70 -5.82
N PHE A 201 -0.43 10.22 -5.62
CA PHE A 201 -0.02 8.85 -5.97
C PHE A 201 -0.90 7.82 -5.24
N VAL A 202 -1.01 7.93 -3.92
CA VAL A 202 -1.83 7.01 -3.10
C VAL A 202 -3.31 7.07 -3.50
N LEU A 203 -3.85 8.25 -3.80
CA LEU A 203 -5.23 8.38 -4.27
C LEU A 203 -5.46 7.71 -5.62
N LEU A 204 -4.54 7.88 -6.57
CA LEU A 204 -4.64 7.26 -7.89
C LEU A 204 -4.60 5.73 -7.79
N ASP A 205 -3.69 5.20 -6.99
CA ASP A 205 -3.58 3.75 -6.77
C ASP A 205 -4.85 3.20 -6.11
N TYR A 206 -5.39 3.93 -5.12
CA TYR A 206 -6.68 3.60 -4.51
C TYR A 206 -7.82 3.57 -5.55
N PHE A 207 -7.88 4.56 -6.46
CA PHE A 207 -8.91 4.59 -7.50
C PHE A 207 -8.75 3.46 -8.52
N ILE A 208 -7.52 3.15 -8.93
CA ILE A 208 -7.21 2.00 -9.81
C ILE A 208 -7.72 0.72 -9.15
N LEU A 209 -7.35 0.48 -7.89
CA LEU A 209 -7.73 -0.71 -7.15
C LEU A 209 -9.25 -0.80 -6.95
N TYR A 210 -9.90 0.31 -6.57
CA TYR A 210 -11.35 0.38 -6.39
C TYR A 210 -12.10 0.03 -7.67
N ASP A 211 -11.74 0.65 -8.80
CA ASP A 211 -12.38 0.40 -10.10
C ASP A 211 -12.16 -1.05 -10.55
N LEU A 212 -10.97 -1.62 -10.31
CA LEU A 212 -10.67 -3.02 -10.60
C LEU A 212 -11.51 -3.99 -9.76
N ILE A 213 -11.66 -3.74 -8.46
CA ILE A 213 -12.52 -4.55 -7.57
C ILE A 213 -13.99 -4.45 -8.00
N MET A 214 -14.46 -3.24 -8.33
CA MET A 214 -15.82 -3.01 -8.81
C MET A 214 -16.06 -3.74 -10.14
N LEU A 215 -15.09 -3.72 -11.06
CA LEU A 215 -15.17 -4.45 -12.32
C LEU A 215 -15.30 -5.95 -12.07
N LYS A 216 -14.48 -6.52 -11.17
CA LYS A 216 -14.54 -7.94 -10.78
C LYS A 216 -15.91 -8.32 -10.22
N SER A 217 -16.48 -7.47 -9.38
CA SER A 217 -17.81 -7.67 -8.79
C SER A 217 -18.89 -7.77 -9.88
N LYS A 218 -18.79 -6.98 -10.95
CA LYS A 218 -19.76 -6.97 -12.06
C LYS A 218 -19.57 -8.12 -13.05
N THR A 219 -18.33 -8.47 -13.40
CA THR A 219 -18.06 -9.50 -14.44
C THR A 219 -17.83 -10.91 -13.87
N GLY A 220 -17.64 -11.07 -12.57
CA GLY A 220 -17.38 -12.36 -11.90
C GLY A 220 -16.01 -12.98 -12.26
N MET A 221 -15.32 -12.46 -13.27
CA MET A 221 -14.01 -12.89 -13.74
C MET A 221 -13.14 -11.66 -14.03
N TRP A 222 -11.82 -11.80 -13.82
CA TRP A 222 -10.85 -10.79 -14.22
C TRP A 222 -10.73 -10.73 -15.75
N SER A 223 -10.49 -9.52 -16.28
CA SER A 223 -10.36 -9.28 -17.71
C SER A 223 -9.13 -9.96 -18.34
N SER A 224 -8.08 -10.25 -17.57
CA SER A 224 -6.88 -10.94 -18.03
C SER A 224 -6.19 -11.64 -16.85
N LYS A 225 -5.48 -12.75 -17.13
CA LYS A 225 -4.60 -13.42 -16.16
C LYS A 225 -3.49 -12.50 -15.66
N ASP A 226 -3.08 -11.52 -16.46
CA ASP A 226 -2.07 -10.53 -16.06
C ASP A 226 -2.62 -9.52 -15.04
N MET A 227 -3.90 -9.14 -15.15
CA MET A 227 -4.58 -8.31 -14.14
C MET A 227 -4.77 -9.07 -12.83
N GLU A 228 -5.11 -10.36 -12.89
CA GLU A 228 -5.22 -11.19 -11.69
C GLU A 228 -3.87 -11.27 -10.95
N ARG A 229 -2.75 -11.41 -11.69
CA ARG A 229 -1.40 -11.41 -11.12
C ARG A 229 -0.98 -10.04 -10.60
N PHE A 230 -1.21 -8.97 -11.36
CA PHE A 230 -0.89 -7.60 -10.94
C PHE A 230 -1.59 -7.24 -9.63
N ILE A 231 -2.90 -7.50 -9.54
CA ILE A 231 -3.69 -7.25 -8.33
C ILE A 231 -3.28 -8.18 -7.19
N PHE A 232 -2.87 -9.42 -7.48
CA PHE A 232 -2.34 -10.33 -6.45
C PHE A 232 -1.00 -9.83 -5.86
N LEU A 233 -0.12 -9.26 -6.69
CA LEU A 233 1.13 -8.62 -6.26
C LEU A 233 0.89 -7.30 -5.50
N GLU A 234 -0.10 -6.53 -5.91
CA GLU A 234 -0.44 -5.25 -5.26
C GLU A 234 -1.24 -5.47 -3.95
N MET A 235 -2.14 -6.44 -3.92
CA MET A 235 -2.82 -6.93 -2.71
C MET A 235 -1.94 -7.83 -1.84
N GLN A 236 -0.72 -8.18 -2.24
CA GLN A 236 0.22 -8.83 -1.33
C GLN A 236 0.59 -7.92 -0.14
N LEU A 237 0.26 -6.62 -0.22
CA LEU A 237 0.25 -5.71 0.93
C LEU A 237 -0.89 -5.99 1.95
N SER A 238 -1.81 -6.92 1.66
CA SER A 238 -2.92 -7.32 2.53
C SER A 238 -2.67 -8.67 3.19
N SER A 239 -1.45 -8.93 3.68
CA SER A 239 -1.18 -10.09 4.56
C SER A 239 -2.25 -10.23 5.64
N ASP A 240 -2.73 -9.11 6.18
CA ASP A 240 -3.79 -9.07 7.19
C ASP A 240 -5.18 -9.49 6.66
N TYR A 241 -5.52 -9.17 5.41
CA TYR A 241 -6.78 -9.61 4.80
C TYR A 241 -6.73 -11.12 4.50
N ILE A 242 -5.63 -11.60 3.94
CA ILE A 242 -5.43 -13.02 3.66
C ILE A 242 -5.43 -13.81 4.97
N GLU A 243 -4.76 -13.31 6.00
CA GLU A 243 -4.72 -13.91 7.34
C GLU A 243 -6.10 -13.90 8.00
N ARG A 244 -6.88 -12.81 7.91
CA ARG A 244 -8.22 -12.73 8.52
C ARG A 244 -9.21 -13.72 7.88
N TYR A 245 -9.12 -13.97 6.57
CA TYR A 245 -10.06 -14.84 5.85
C TYR A 245 -9.58 -16.30 5.70
N LEU A 246 -8.28 -16.55 5.60
CA LEU A 246 -7.71 -17.90 5.42
C LEU A 246 -6.97 -18.42 6.65
N GLY A 247 -6.59 -17.56 7.60
CA GLY A 247 -5.71 -17.86 8.72
C GLY A 247 -4.22 -17.82 8.33
N LYS A 248 -3.33 -17.84 9.33
CA LYS A 248 -1.88 -17.96 9.08
C LYS A 248 -1.58 -19.30 8.42
N LEU A 249 -0.93 -19.26 7.26
CA LEU A 249 -0.41 -20.42 6.54
C LEU A 249 1.12 -20.34 6.51
N ASP A 250 1.78 -21.48 6.63
CA ASP A 250 3.21 -21.55 6.31
C ASP A 250 3.42 -21.64 4.79
N MET A 251 4.64 -21.36 4.31
CA MET A 251 4.96 -21.38 2.88
C MET A 251 4.64 -22.74 2.21
N LEU A 252 4.73 -23.85 2.96
CA LEU A 252 4.45 -25.18 2.43
C LEU A 252 2.93 -25.37 2.24
N GLN A 253 2.12 -24.88 3.17
CA GLN A 253 0.67 -24.89 3.11
C GLN A 253 0.14 -24.00 1.97
N GLU A 254 0.73 -22.83 1.77
CA GLU A 254 0.41 -21.94 0.64
C GLU A 254 0.71 -22.61 -0.69
N SER A 255 1.90 -23.21 -0.82
CA SER A 255 2.29 -23.94 -2.03
C SER A 255 1.31 -25.06 -2.36
N LYS A 256 0.89 -25.83 -1.35
CA LYS A 256 -0.09 -26.91 -1.52
C LYS A 256 -1.49 -26.41 -1.88
N LEU A 257 -1.90 -25.24 -1.35
CA LEU A 257 -3.15 -24.59 -1.71
C LEU A 257 -3.19 -24.18 -3.19
N VAL A 258 -2.09 -23.60 -3.69
CA VAL A 258 -1.94 -23.24 -5.10
C VAL A 258 -1.91 -24.49 -5.99
N GLN A 259 -1.19 -25.54 -5.59
CA GLN A 259 -1.14 -26.81 -6.32
C GLN A 259 -2.54 -27.45 -6.45
N LEU A 260 -3.31 -27.49 -5.36
CA LEU A 260 -4.68 -28.01 -5.39
C LEU A 260 -5.57 -27.18 -6.31
N ARG A 261 -5.49 -25.85 -6.26
CA ARG A 261 -6.29 -24.96 -7.13
C ARG A 261 -6.01 -25.25 -8.60
N HIS A 262 -4.74 -25.28 -8.99
CA HIS A 262 -4.34 -25.57 -10.37
C HIS A 262 -4.87 -26.93 -10.85
N SER A 263 -4.75 -27.96 -10.02
CA SER A 263 -5.24 -29.30 -10.37
C SER A 263 -6.77 -29.35 -10.55
N ILE A 264 -7.54 -28.57 -9.78
CA ILE A 264 -8.99 -28.48 -9.94
C ILE A 264 -9.39 -27.61 -11.14
N GLU A 265 -8.62 -26.55 -11.44
CA GLU A 265 -8.80 -25.71 -12.63
C GLU A 265 -8.64 -26.51 -13.92
N GLU A 266 -7.64 -27.39 -14.00
CA GLU A 266 -7.45 -28.30 -15.14
C GLU A 266 -8.66 -29.22 -15.37
N LEU A 267 -9.31 -29.66 -14.29
CA LEU A 267 -10.45 -30.58 -14.35
C LEU A 267 -11.79 -29.89 -14.63
N ARG A 268 -11.95 -28.63 -14.22
CA ARG A 268 -13.28 -27.96 -14.16
C ARG A 268 -13.33 -26.58 -14.83
N GLY A 269 -12.22 -26.06 -15.33
CA GLY A 269 -12.16 -24.73 -15.94
C GLY A 269 -12.51 -23.63 -14.95
N SER A 270 -13.51 -22.80 -15.26
CA SER A 270 -13.87 -21.62 -14.46
C SER A 270 -14.71 -21.90 -13.21
N SER A 271 -15.22 -23.13 -13.03
CA SER A 271 -16.09 -23.49 -11.89
C SER A 271 -15.30 -23.98 -10.66
N VAL A 272 -14.19 -23.33 -10.33
CA VAL A 272 -13.32 -23.73 -9.21
C VAL A 272 -13.83 -23.15 -7.90
N PRO A 273 -13.95 -23.96 -6.82
CA PRO A 273 -14.29 -23.46 -5.50
C PRO A 273 -13.29 -22.40 -5.01
N GLY A 274 -13.78 -21.41 -4.24
CA GLY A 274 -12.91 -20.39 -3.65
C GLY A 274 -11.85 -20.98 -2.70
N TYR A 275 -10.77 -20.22 -2.47
CA TYR A 275 -9.61 -20.62 -1.66
C TYR A 275 -9.99 -21.13 -0.26
N ALA A 276 -10.95 -20.49 0.41
CA ALA A 276 -11.42 -20.95 1.73
C ALA A 276 -11.98 -22.37 1.69
N THR A 277 -12.71 -22.73 0.63
CA THR A 277 -13.23 -24.09 0.44
C THR A 277 -12.09 -25.07 0.17
N LEU A 278 -11.17 -24.74 -0.75
CA LEU A 278 -10.02 -25.58 -1.05
C LEU A 278 -9.18 -25.85 0.21
N LEU A 279 -8.95 -24.81 1.02
CA LEU A 279 -8.19 -24.90 2.25
C LEU A 279 -8.87 -25.77 3.31
N ARG A 280 -10.21 -25.79 3.37
CA ARG A 280 -10.94 -26.71 4.27
C ARG A 280 -10.64 -28.18 3.94
N PHE A 281 -10.62 -28.54 2.66
CA PHE A 281 -10.29 -29.90 2.24
C PHE A 281 -8.82 -30.22 2.50
N LEU A 282 -7.90 -29.29 2.24
CA LEU A 282 -6.48 -29.48 2.58
C LEU A 282 -6.28 -29.68 4.09
N ARG A 283 -6.92 -28.87 4.93
CA ARG A 283 -6.86 -29.05 6.39
C ARG A 283 -7.40 -30.40 6.83
N ALA A 284 -8.51 -30.85 6.23
CA ALA A 284 -9.11 -32.15 6.53
C ALA A 284 -8.25 -33.35 6.09
N THR A 285 -7.33 -33.15 5.14
CA THR A 285 -6.47 -34.22 4.60
C THR A 285 -5.00 -34.03 4.94
N GLU A 286 -4.71 -33.32 6.04
CA GLU A 286 -3.35 -33.04 6.52
C GLU A 286 -2.44 -32.41 5.44
N PHE A 287 -3.05 -31.54 4.64
CA PHE A 287 -2.44 -30.87 3.50
C PHE A 287 -1.84 -31.86 2.47
N SER A 288 -2.46 -33.02 2.25
CA SER A 288 -2.21 -33.85 1.07
C SER A 288 -3.04 -33.37 -0.11
N VAL A 289 -2.38 -32.94 -1.19
CA VAL A 289 -3.03 -32.39 -2.40
C VAL A 289 -3.88 -33.45 -3.09
N GLU A 290 -3.34 -34.65 -3.28
CA GLU A 290 -4.04 -35.77 -3.92
C GLU A 290 -5.31 -36.17 -3.17
N LYS A 291 -5.20 -36.35 -1.85
CA LYS A 291 -6.34 -36.71 -1.00
C LYS A 291 -7.39 -35.60 -0.98
N ALA A 292 -6.96 -34.34 -0.88
CA ALA A 292 -7.87 -33.19 -0.91
C ALA A 292 -8.62 -33.10 -2.25
N ARG A 293 -7.91 -33.31 -3.36
CA ARG A 293 -8.47 -33.30 -4.71
C ARG A 293 -9.52 -34.39 -4.89
N GLU A 294 -9.21 -35.60 -4.45
CA GLU A 294 -10.15 -36.73 -4.52
C GLU A 294 -11.40 -36.46 -3.66
N MET A 295 -11.21 -36.08 -2.40
CA MET A 295 -12.30 -35.80 -1.45
C MET A 295 -13.18 -34.65 -1.93
N LEU A 296 -12.58 -33.56 -2.45
CA LEU A 296 -13.31 -32.44 -3.03
C LEU A 296 -14.10 -32.86 -4.28
N THR A 297 -13.49 -33.65 -5.16
CA THR A 297 -14.15 -34.11 -6.39
C THR A 297 -15.36 -34.98 -6.07
N GLN A 298 -15.23 -35.91 -5.11
CA GLN A 298 -16.32 -36.73 -4.62
C GLN A 298 -17.44 -35.88 -3.99
N SER A 299 -17.07 -34.91 -3.14
CA SER A 299 -18.03 -34.00 -2.49
C SER A 299 -18.82 -33.18 -3.52
N LEU A 300 -18.16 -32.63 -4.54
CA LEU A 300 -18.81 -31.87 -5.60
C LEU A 300 -19.72 -32.76 -6.48
N HIS A 301 -19.31 -33.99 -6.77
CA HIS A 301 -20.14 -34.93 -7.50
C HIS A 301 -21.41 -35.29 -6.71
N TRP A 302 -21.27 -35.57 -5.41
CA TRP A 302 -22.40 -35.83 -4.52
C TRP A 302 -23.36 -34.64 -4.46
N ARG A 303 -22.84 -33.42 -4.29
CA ARG A 303 -23.65 -32.19 -4.30
C ARG A 303 -24.47 -32.04 -5.57
N LYS A 304 -23.85 -32.27 -6.74
CA LYS A 304 -24.53 -32.22 -8.03
C LYS A 304 -25.59 -33.32 -8.14
N LYS A 305 -25.26 -34.56 -7.74
CA LYS A 305 -26.18 -35.71 -7.78
C LYS A 305 -27.44 -35.47 -6.94
N HIS A 306 -27.28 -34.85 -5.77
CA HIS A 306 -28.36 -34.60 -4.82
C HIS A 306 -28.97 -33.19 -4.94
N GLN A 307 -28.58 -32.42 -5.97
CA GLN A 307 -29.08 -31.06 -6.22
C GLN A 307 -28.95 -30.12 -5.01
N ILE A 308 -27.90 -30.30 -4.21
CA ILE A 308 -27.70 -29.61 -2.93
C ILE A 308 -27.61 -28.10 -3.11
N ASP A 309 -27.11 -27.63 -4.26
CA ASP A 309 -26.97 -26.20 -4.52
C ASP A 309 -28.34 -25.48 -4.58
N LYS A 310 -29.44 -26.21 -4.81
CA LYS A 310 -30.81 -25.68 -4.77
C LYS A 310 -31.47 -25.74 -3.40
N LEU A 311 -30.79 -26.32 -2.40
CA LEU A 311 -31.37 -26.54 -1.07
C LEU A 311 -31.89 -25.24 -0.45
N LEU A 312 -31.20 -24.11 -0.63
CA LEU A 312 -31.65 -22.84 -0.07
C LEU A 312 -32.90 -22.26 -0.76
N GLU A 313 -33.18 -22.69 -1.99
CA GLU A 313 -34.34 -22.24 -2.78
C GLU A 313 -35.53 -23.19 -2.60
N GLU A 314 -35.28 -24.50 -2.56
CA GLU A 314 -36.30 -25.55 -2.60
C GLU A 314 -36.62 -26.17 -1.22
N TYR A 315 -35.86 -25.86 -0.17
CA TYR A 315 -36.09 -26.46 1.16
C TYR A 315 -37.33 -25.90 1.84
N GLU A 316 -38.33 -26.77 2.02
CA GLU A 316 -39.45 -26.52 2.92
C GLU A 316 -39.19 -27.18 4.28
N MET A 317 -39.13 -26.36 5.33
CA MET A 317 -38.96 -26.85 6.69
C MET A 317 -40.13 -27.77 7.08
N PRO A 318 -39.87 -29.04 7.48
CA PRO A 318 -40.92 -29.96 7.92
C PRO A 318 -41.68 -29.42 9.12
N GLN A 319 -42.97 -29.73 9.21
CA GLN A 319 -43.83 -29.21 10.28
C GLN A 319 -43.30 -29.55 11.68
N VAL A 320 -42.83 -30.79 11.89
CA VAL A 320 -42.20 -31.21 13.16
C VAL A 320 -40.97 -30.36 13.53
N VAL A 321 -40.21 -29.90 12.53
CA VAL A 321 -39.08 -29.02 12.77
C VAL A 321 -39.58 -27.64 13.14
N LYS A 322 -40.63 -27.11 12.49
CA LYS A 322 -41.24 -25.82 12.90
C LYS A 322 -41.78 -25.87 14.33
N ASP A 323 -42.46 -26.96 14.68
CA ASP A 323 -43.18 -27.10 15.95
C ASP A 323 -42.23 -27.37 17.13
N TYR A 324 -41.09 -28.02 16.87
CA TYR A 324 -40.17 -28.49 17.90
C TYR A 324 -38.73 -28.09 17.66
N PHE A 325 -38.44 -27.10 16.81
CA PHE A 325 -37.07 -26.69 16.49
C PHE A 325 -36.34 -26.38 17.81
N PRO A 326 -35.36 -27.19 18.23
CA PRO A 326 -34.56 -26.84 19.40
C PRO A 326 -33.49 -25.87 18.92
N GLY A 327 -33.91 -24.70 18.45
CA GLY A 327 -33.02 -23.63 18.06
C GLY A 327 -32.40 -23.00 19.29
N GLY A 328 -31.17 -22.49 19.17
CA GLY A 328 -30.59 -21.69 20.22
C GLY A 328 -29.62 -20.66 19.69
N TRP A 329 -29.73 -19.45 20.23
CA TRP A 329 -28.73 -18.41 20.00
C TRP A 329 -27.50 -18.71 20.85
N HIS A 330 -26.32 -18.52 20.27
CA HIS A 330 -25.06 -18.56 21.00
C HIS A 330 -24.47 -17.16 21.07
N HIS A 331 -24.13 -16.71 22.28
CA HIS A 331 -23.45 -15.45 22.51
C HIS A 331 -22.25 -15.63 23.43
N PHE A 332 -21.35 -14.64 23.37
CA PHE A 332 -20.17 -14.55 24.22
C PHE A 332 -20.53 -13.79 25.50
N ASP A 333 -19.88 -14.14 26.61
CA ASP A 333 -19.94 -13.36 27.85
C ASP A 333 -19.28 -11.98 27.63
N LYS A 334 -19.66 -10.97 28.44
CA LYS A 334 -19.15 -9.59 28.35
C LYS A 334 -17.63 -9.50 28.46
N ASP A 335 -17.01 -10.46 29.14
CA ASP A 335 -15.57 -10.65 29.19
C ASP A 335 -15.15 -11.69 28.14
N GLU A 336 -14.61 -11.23 27.00
CA GLU A 336 -14.22 -12.01 25.81
C GLU A 336 -13.27 -13.21 26.05
N ASN A 337 -12.83 -13.45 27.29
CA ASN A 337 -11.85 -14.48 27.63
C ASN A 337 -12.43 -15.82 28.11
N THR A 338 -13.74 -15.95 28.30
CA THR A 338 -14.32 -17.25 28.67
C THR A 338 -14.99 -17.93 27.47
N ARG A 339 -14.54 -19.16 27.15
CA ARG A 339 -15.14 -20.05 26.15
C ARG A 339 -16.54 -20.57 26.57
N LYS A 340 -17.25 -19.87 27.45
CA LYS A 340 -18.58 -20.26 27.93
C LYS A 340 -19.61 -19.67 26.97
N LYS A 341 -20.10 -20.52 26.07
CA LYS A 341 -21.23 -20.21 25.19
C LYS A 341 -22.51 -20.47 25.98
N PHE A 342 -23.37 -19.47 26.12
CA PHE A 342 -24.74 -19.71 26.58
C PHE A 342 -25.57 -20.14 25.38
N ILE A 343 -26.40 -21.17 25.56
CA ILE A 343 -27.38 -21.63 24.58
C ILE A 343 -28.73 -21.32 25.20
N PHE A 344 -29.48 -20.40 24.60
CA PHE A 344 -30.90 -20.23 24.93
C PHE A 344 -31.71 -21.28 24.16
N TYR A 345 -32.66 -21.93 24.81
CA TYR A 345 -33.60 -22.82 24.14
C TYR A 345 -34.70 -21.95 23.51
N CYS A 346 -34.89 -22.00 22.20
CA CYS A 346 -35.93 -21.23 21.52
C CYS A 346 -37.08 -22.16 21.08
N GLY A 347 -38.23 -22.07 21.75
CA GLY A 347 -39.50 -21.99 21.01
C GLY A 347 -39.69 -20.56 20.49
N THR A 348 -40.78 -20.25 19.79
CA THR A 348 -41.18 -18.85 19.48
C THR A 348 -41.85 -18.14 20.66
N ASP A 349 -41.99 -18.86 21.77
CA ASP A 349 -42.63 -18.48 23.03
C ASP A 349 -41.94 -17.29 23.74
N TYR A 350 -40.63 -17.09 23.57
CA TYR A 350 -39.93 -15.94 24.16
C TYR A 350 -40.35 -14.57 23.58
N GLN A 351 -41.01 -14.54 22.40
CA GLN A 351 -41.55 -13.32 21.78
C GLN A 351 -43.03 -13.11 22.08
N GLU A 352 -43.71 -14.12 22.62
CA GLU A 352 -45.12 -14.03 22.94
C GLU A 352 -45.30 -13.25 24.25
N GLN A 353 -46.18 -12.25 24.27
CA GLN A 353 -46.51 -11.44 25.45
C GLN A 353 -47.36 -12.22 26.48
N GLY A 354 -47.11 -13.53 26.61
CA GLY A 354 -47.83 -14.47 27.48
C GLY A 354 -46.94 -15.12 28.55
N PRO A 355 -47.50 -16.01 29.39
CA PRO A 355 -46.74 -16.77 30.39
C PRO A 355 -45.69 -17.67 29.72
N GLY A 356 -44.47 -17.73 30.28
CA GLY A 356 -43.33 -18.50 29.75
C GLY A 356 -42.20 -17.66 29.13
N GLY A 357 -42.34 -16.33 29.05
CA GLY A 357 -41.31 -15.44 28.50
C GLY A 357 -40.05 -15.30 29.38
N LEU A 358 -38.94 -14.84 28.78
CA LEU A 358 -37.64 -14.67 29.48
C LEU A 358 -37.73 -13.79 30.73
N SER A 359 -38.64 -12.80 30.74
CA SER A 359 -38.87 -11.89 31.87
C SER A 359 -39.47 -12.57 33.11
N GLU A 360 -40.00 -13.77 32.97
CA GLU A 360 -40.54 -14.55 34.10
C GLU A 360 -39.42 -15.24 34.90
N TYR A 361 -38.28 -15.52 34.25
CA TYR A 361 -37.15 -16.24 34.83
C TYR A 361 -35.91 -15.36 35.06
N ILE A 362 -35.80 -14.24 34.35
CA ILE A 362 -34.64 -13.34 34.37
C ILE A 362 -35.14 -11.89 34.55
N ASN A 363 -34.52 -11.14 35.45
CA ASN A 363 -34.85 -9.73 35.65
C ASN A 363 -34.58 -8.93 34.36
N GLN A 364 -35.51 -8.06 33.97
CA GLN A 364 -35.48 -7.31 32.70
C GLN A 364 -34.20 -6.50 32.48
N GLU A 365 -33.55 -6.04 33.56
CA GLU A 365 -32.28 -5.30 33.52
C GLU A 365 -31.10 -6.12 32.94
N PHE A 366 -31.20 -7.45 32.99
CA PHE A 366 -30.20 -8.38 32.44
C PHE A 366 -30.60 -8.95 31.08
N ILE A 367 -31.82 -8.66 30.60
CA ILE A 367 -32.29 -9.11 29.30
C ILE A 367 -31.89 -8.06 28.25
N PRO A 368 -31.14 -8.44 27.20
CA PRO A 368 -30.84 -7.58 26.07
C PRO A 368 -32.07 -6.92 25.44
N ASP A 369 -31.92 -5.68 25.00
CA ASP A 369 -32.93 -4.90 24.26
C ASP A 369 -33.49 -5.64 23.03
N PHE A 370 -32.64 -6.32 22.24
CA PHE A 370 -33.08 -7.10 21.08
C PHE A 370 -33.86 -8.38 21.43
N LEU A 371 -33.84 -8.80 22.70
CA LEU A 371 -34.66 -9.89 23.25
C LEU A 371 -35.86 -9.35 24.06
N GLY A 372 -36.17 -8.05 23.98
CA GLY A 372 -37.31 -7.42 24.64
C GLY A 372 -37.06 -6.95 26.08
N GLY A 373 -35.80 -6.92 26.53
CA GLY A 373 -35.42 -6.40 27.85
C GLY A 373 -34.96 -4.94 27.86
N SER A 374 -34.45 -4.48 29.00
CA SER A 374 -33.99 -3.09 29.18
C SER A 374 -32.46 -2.94 29.19
N SER A 375 -31.71 -4.03 28.97
CA SER A 375 -30.25 -4.01 28.91
C SER A 375 -29.77 -3.58 27.53
N GLU A 376 -29.18 -2.39 27.43
CA GLU A 376 -28.58 -1.91 26.17
C GLU A 376 -27.37 -2.76 25.78
N VAL A 377 -27.45 -3.40 24.60
CA VAL A 377 -26.31 -4.10 24.02
C VAL A 377 -25.55 -3.14 23.11
N ARG A 378 -24.24 -2.98 23.34
CA ARG A 378 -23.39 -2.22 22.42
C ARG A 378 -23.30 -2.97 21.10
N ASP A 379 -24.05 -2.47 20.13
CA ASP A 379 -24.06 -2.90 18.75
C ASP A 379 -22.68 -2.58 18.13
N ASN A 380 -21.73 -3.53 18.16
CA ASN A 380 -20.48 -3.41 17.42
C ASN A 380 -20.76 -3.60 15.92
N LYS A 381 -21.46 -2.64 15.32
CA LYS A 381 -21.76 -2.52 13.89
C LYS A 381 -20.56 -2.08 13.03
N HIS A 382 -19.35 -2.38 13.47
CA HIS A 382 -18.15 -2.19 12.67
C HIS A 382 -17.32 -3.48 12.72
N TYR A 383 -17.53 -4.36 11.74
CA TYR A 383 -16.59 -5.43 11.41
C TYR A 383 -16.43 -5.65 9.93
#